data_AF-A0A8C8B1P8-F1
#
_entry.id   AF-A0A8C8B1P8-F1
#
_cell.length_a   1.000
_cell.length_b   1.000
_cell.length_c   1.000
_cell.angle_alpha   90.00
_cell.angle_beta   90.00
_cell.angle_gamma   90.00
#
_symmetry.space_group_name_H-M   'P 1'
#
loop_
_entity.id
_entity.type
_entity.pdbx_description
1 polymer ?
#
loop_
_entity_poly.entity_id
_entity_poly.type
_entity_poly.pdbx_seq_one_letter_code
_entity_poly.pdbx_strand_id
1 'polypeptide(L)'
;SSSSSPPNKVLNGAEQSYHNLPSARTDEQAMLSSILAKTAINIIDVSAADSQGMEQHEYMDRARQYSTRLAMLSNNLTHWKKLPLLPSLTNQPHQVLASDPVPFADLQQVRGAGGKL
;
A
#
# COMPACT_ATOMS: atom_id res chain seq x y z
N SER A 1 68.90 -26.24 -13.18
CA SER A 1 69.09 -26.48 -14.63
C SER A 1 67.74 -26.90 -15.19
N SER A 2 67.19 -26.42 -16.29
CA SER A 2 67.42 -25.30 -17.21
C SER A 2 66.25 -25.39 -18.20
N SER A 3 65.70 -24.24 -18.59
CA SER A 3 64.53 -24.06 -19.45
C SER A 3 64.70 -24.59 -20.88
N SER A 4 63.58 -24.80 -21.58
CA SER A 4 63.51 -24.52 -23.02
C SER A 4 62.08 -24.17 -23.47
N SER A 5 61.87 -22.90 -23.85
CA SER A 5 60.90 -22.46 -24.87
C SER A 5 61.66 -22.22 -26.19
N PRO A 6 61.00 -22.20 -27.37
CA PRO A 6 60.79 -20.91 -28.09
C PRO A 6 59.55 -20.94 -29.08
N PRO A 7 59.34 -19.99 -30.03
CA PRO A 7 59.20 -18.53 -29.88
C PRO A 7 57.95 -17.89 -30.59
N ASN A 8 57.67 -16.64 -30.17
CA ASN A 8 56.91 -15.52 -30.75
C ASN A 8 56.40 -15.53 -32.22
N LYS A 9 55.16 -15.01 -32.41
CA LYS A 9 54.95 -13.80 -33.22
C LYS A 9 53.65 -13.04 -32.84
N VAL A 10 53.85 -11.76 -32.51
CA VAL A 10 52.87 -10.72 -32.19
C VAL A 10 52.22 -10.19 -33.47
N LEU A 11 50.92 -9.91 -33.45
CA LEU A 11 50.35 -8.83 -34.26
C LEU A 11 49.37 -8.02 -33.41
N ASN A 12 49.92 -6.92 -32.91
CA ASN A 12 49.22 -5.79 -32.31
C ASN A 12 48.29 -5.12 -33.34
N GLY A 13 47.11 -4.68 -32.93
CA GLY A 13 46.15 -4.02 -33.82
C GLY A 13 44.94 -3.42 -33.12
N ALA A 14 45.15 -2.22 -32.57
CA ALA A 14 44.16 -1.21 -32.21
C ALA A 14 43.26 -1.45 -30.97
N GLU A 15 43.79 -0.98 -29.85
CA GLU A 15 43.08 -0.29 -28.77
C GLU A 15 41.80 0.42 -29.25
N GLN A 16 40.63 -0.05 -28.82
CA GLN A 16 39.47 0.82 -28.58
C GLN A 16 38.94 0.49 -27.20
N SER A 17 39.68 0.97 -26.20
CA SER A 17 39.19 1.26 -24.87
C SER A 17 38.06 2.28 -25.00
N TYR A 18 36.83 1.80 -25.23
CA TYR A 18 35.63 2.62 -25.10
C TYR A 18 35.50 2.93 -23.62
N HIS A 19 35.98 4.12 -23.27
CA HIS A 19 35.74 4.86 -22.03
C HIS A 19 34.92 4.11 -20.98
N ASN A 20 35.64 3.52 -20.01
CA ASN A 20 35.08 3.18 -18.72
C ASN A 20 34.55 4.46 -18.05
N LEU A 21 33.27 4.77 -18.31
CA LEU A 21 32.49 5.65 -17.44
C LEU A 21 31.94 4.77 -16.31
N PRO A 22 32.41 4.93 -15.05
CA PRO A 22 31.88 4.17 -13.92
C PRO A 22 30.39 4.47 -13.63
N SER A 23 29.88 5.61 -14.11
CA SER A 23 28.49 6.04 -13.91
C SER A 23 27.47 5.16 -14.64
N ALA A 24 27.68 4.88 -15.93
CA ALA A 24 26.69 4.17 -16.76
C ALA A 24 26.49 2.71 -16.32
N ARG A 25 27.57 2.03 -15.88
CA ARG A 25 27.48 0.67 -15.33
C ARG A 25 26.71 0.60 -14.01
N THR A 26 26.81 1.65 -13.21
CA THR A 26 26.10 1.72 -11.92
C THR A 26 24.60 1.88 -12.15
N ASP A 27 24.20 2.68 -13.14
CA ASP A 27 22.80 2.88 -13.51
C ASP A 27 22.16 1.63 -14.13
N GLU A 28 22.89 0.91 -14.99
CA GLU A 28 22.45 -0.39 -15.52
C GLU A 28 22.30 -1.44 -14.42
N GLN A 29 23.26 -1.52 -13.49
CA GLN A 29 23.16 -2.44 -12.37
C GLN A 29 22.01 -2.09 -11.41
N ALA A 30 21.73 -0.81 -11.19
CA ALA A 30 20.58 -0.35 -10.41
C ALA A 30 19.26 -0.68 -11.13
N MET A 31 19.20 -0.51 -12.46
CA MET A 31 18.05 -0.90 -13.27
C MET A 31 17.77 -2.41 -13.15
N LEU A 32 18.80 -3.24 -13.32
CA LEU A 32 18.68 -4.69 -13.17
C LEU A 32 18.27 -5.09 -11.74
N SER A 33 18.83 -4.43 -10.72
CA SER A 33 18.44 -4.64 -9.32
C SER A 33 16.97 -4.27 -9.07
N SER A 34 16.48 -3.20 -9.69
CA SER A 34 15.08 -2.79 -9.61
C SER A 34 14.15 -3.77 -10.31
N ILE A 35 14.55 -4.33 -11.45
CA ILE A 35 13.80 -5.36 -12.18
C ILE A 35 13.69 -6.61 -11.32
N LEU A 36 14.78 -7.04 -10.70
CA LEU A 36 14.78 -8.19 -9.80
C LEU A 36 13.92 -7.95 -8.55
N ALA A 37 14.06 -6.80 -7.89
CA ALA A 37 13.26 -6.45 -6.72
C ALA A 37 11.76 -6.38 -7.06
N LYS A 38 11.40 -5.71 -8.16
CA LYS A 38 10.01 -5.63 -8.64
C LYS A 38 9.47 -7.00 -8.99
N THR A 39 10.28 -7.84 -9.65
CA THR A 39 9.90 -9.22 -9.95
C THR A 39 9.66 -10.03 -8.67
N ALA A 40 10.55 -9.93 -7.68
CA ALA A 40 10.41 -10.62 -6.40
C ALA A 40 9.17 -10.19 -5.61
N ILE A 41 8.83 -8.89 -5.64
CA ILE A 41 7.60 -8.37 -5.01
C ILE A 41 6.33 -8.91 -5.68
N ASN A 42 6.37 -9.11 -7.01
CA ASN A 42 5.19 -9.51 -7.80
C ASN A 42 5.01 -11.02 -7.94
N ILE A 43 6.04 -11.82 -7.65
CA ILE A 43 5.90 -13.28 -7.62
C ILE A 43 5.07 -13.66 -6.39
N ILE A 44 4.09 -14.52 -6.58
CA ILE A 44 3.25 -15.04 -5.51
C ILE A 44 3.91 -16.28 -4.92
N ASP A 45 4.26 -16.24 -3.64
CA ASP A 45 4.66 -17.44 -2.90
C ASP A 45 3.42 -18.22 -2.48
N VAL A 46 3.09 -19.26 -3.25
CA VAL A 46 1.96 -20.15 -2.98
C VAL A 46 2.17 -21.05 -1.76
N SER A 47 3.40 -21.17 -1.25
CA SER A 47 3.72 -21.97 -0.06
C SER A 47 3.48 -21.23 1.25
N ALA A 48 3.35 -19.89 1.21
CA ALA A 48 3.17 -19.07 2.40
C ALA A 48 1.82 -19.26 3.11
N ALA A 49 0.85 -19.94 2.47
CA ALA A 49 -0.47 -20.21 3.06
C ALA A 49 -0.42 -21.02 4.37
N ASP A 50 0.58 -21.89 4.51
CA ASP A 50 0.80 -22.72 5.71
C ASP A 50 1.93 -22.19 6.61
N SER A 51 2.45 -20.98 6.33
CA SER A 51 3.51 -20.40 7.16
C SER A 51 3.02 -20.24 8.60
N GLN A 52 3.76 -20.85 9.56
CA GLN A 52 3.64 -20.49 10.97
C GLN A 52 3.88 -18.98 11.02
N GLY A 53 2.85 -18.22 11.40
CA GLY A 53 2.89 -16.77 11.40
C GLY A 53 3.92 -16.23 12.40
N MET A 54 3.71 -14.99 12.84
CA MET A 54 4.54 -14.37 13.85
C MET A 54 4.70 -15.26 15.09
N GLU A 55 5.92 -15.34 15.63
CA GLU A 55 6.12 -15.98 16.93
C GLU A 55 5.27 -15.26 17.99
N GLN A 56 4.68 -16.02 18.93
CA GLN A 56 3.74 -15.46 19.88
C GLN A 56 4.34 -14.29 20.68
N HIS A 57 5.61 -14.38 21.05
CA HIS A 57 6.27 -13.32 21.81
C HIS A 57 6.47 -12.05 20.97
N GLU A 58 6.83 -12.17 19.68
CA GLU A 58 6.93 -11.02 18.76
C GLU A 58 5.56 -10.36 18.59
N TYR A 59 4.49 -11.15 18.46
CA TYR A 59 3.13 -10.62 18.37
C TYR A 59 2.76 -9.83 19.62
N MET A 60 3.01 -10.40 20.81
CA MET A 60 2.66 -9.75 22.08
C MET A 60 3.46 -8.46 22.30
N ASP A 61 4.74 -8.44 21.95
CA ASP A 61 5.57 -7.24 22.03
C ASP A 61 5.08 -6.16 21.05
N ARG A 62 4.75 -6.54 19.81
CA ARG A 62 4.22 -5.63 18.80
C ARG A 62 2.86 -5.06 19.23
N ALA A 63 1.97 -5.89 19.76
CA ALA A 63 0.66 -5.46 20.30
C ALA A 63 0.83 -4.46 21.46
N ARG A 64 1.79 -4.70 22.36
CA ARG A 64 2.13 -3.77 23.44
C ARG A 64 2.66 -2.45 22.90
N GLN A 65 3.57 -2.49 21.93
CA GLN A 65 4.13 -1.29 21.30
C GLN A 65 3.03 -0.44 20.63
N TYR A 66 2.12 -1.06 19.88
CA TYR A 66 1.00 -0.35 19.27
C TYR A 66 0.05 0.22 20.31
N SER A 67 -0.25 -0.53 21.37
CA SER A 67 -1.10 -0.04 22.47
C SER A 67 -0.51 1.22 23.11
N THR A 68 0.80 1.24 23.38
CA THR A 68 1.50 2.41 23.94
C THR A 68 1.46 3.60 22.98
N ARG A 69 1.79 3.40 21.69
CA ARG A 69 1.76 4.47 20.69
C ARG A 69 0.34 5.02 20.49
N LEU A 70 -0.66 4.13 20.47
CA LEU A 70 -2.06 4.51 20.33
C LEU A 70 -2.53 5.34 21.53
N ALA A 71 -2.14 4.98 22.75
CA ALA A 71 -2.46 5.78 23.94
C ALA A 71 -1.87 7.21 23.85
N MET A 72 -0.62 7.35 23.41
CA MET A 72 0.01 8.66 23.20
C MET A 72 -0.71 9.49 22.12
N LEU A 73 -1.11 8.86 21.01
CA LEU A 73 -1.84 9.53 19.93
C LEU A 73 -3.27 9.90 20.32
N SER A 74 -3.95 9.02 21.07
CA SER A 74 -5.33 9.20 21.52
C SER A 74 -5.50 10.48 22.33
N ASN A 75 -4.51 10.87 23.14
CA ASN A 75 -4.56 12.13 23.88
C ASN A 75 -4.70 13.36 22.97
N ASN A 76 -4.08 13.33 21.79
CA ASN A 76 -4.15 14.42 20.80
C ASN A 76 -5.37 14.33 19.87
N LEU A 77 -6.09 13.20 19.87
CA LEU A 77 -7.25 12.99 19.03
C LEU A 77 -8.52 13.54 19.72
N THR A 78 -8.97 14.73 19.34
CA THR A 78 -10.11 15.41 19.99
C THR A 78 -11.47 15.08 19.39
N HIS A 79 -11.51 14.72 18.10
CA HIS A 79 -12.75 14.68 17.31
C HIS A 79 -13.40 13.29 17.20
N TRP A 80 -12.66 12.20 17.46
CA TRP A 80 -13.16 10.82 17.31
C TRP A 80 -13.40 10.08 18.63
N LYS A 81 -13.28 10.79 19.76
CA LYS A 81 -13.46 10.20 21.10
C LYS A 81 -14.93 9.93 21.44
N LYS A 82 -15.84 10.68 20.83
CA LYS A 82 -17.27 10.56 21.07
C LYS A 82 -17.99 10.57 19.73
N LEU A 83 -19.03 9.73 19.63
CA LEU A 83 -19.97 9.82 18.53
C LEU A 83 -20.59 11.24 18.51
N PRO A 84 -20.68 11.89 17.34
CA PRO A 84 -21.37 13.16 17.22
C PRO A 84 -22.83 12.98 17.66
N LEU A 85 -23.39 14.03 18.26
CA LEU A 85 -24.82 14.05 18.58
C LEU A 85 -25.63 14.05 17.29
N LEU A 86 -26.84 13.49 17.34
CA LEU A 86 -27.78 13.61 16.23
C LEU A 86 -28.07 15.10 15.98
N PRO A 87 -28.14 15.53 14.70
CA PRO A 87 -28.46 16.91 14.39
C PRO A 87 -29.89 17.23 14.84
N SER A 88 -30.09 18.43 15.41
CA SER A 88 -31.44 18.91 15.71
C SER A 88 -32.13 19.27 14.40
N LEU A 89 -33.23 18.59 14.08
CA LEU A 89 -34.01 18.82 12.87
C LEU A 89 -35.06 19.93 13.06
N THR A 90 -35.55 20.12 14.29
CA THR A 90 -36.58 21.10 14.63
C THR A 90 -36.55 21.43 16.13
N ASN A 91 -36.91 22.67 16.47
CA ASN A 91 -37.12 23.10 17.85
C ASN A 91 -38.58 22.94 18.30
N GLN A 92 -39.49 22.52 17.41
CA GLN A 92 -40.92 22.35 17.67
C GLN A 92 -41.40 20.98 17.17
N PRO A 93 -41.00 19.88 17.84
CA PRO A 93 -41.28 18.52 17.36
C PRO A 93 -42.79 18.24 17.24
N HIS A 94 -43.59 18.73 18.18
CA HIS A 94 -45.04 18.53 18.15
C HIS A 94 -45.71 19.21 16.95
N GLN A 95 -45.24 20.40 16.56
CA GLN A 95 -45.78 21.11 15.40
C GLN A 95 -45.41 20.39 14.09
N VAL A 96 -44.15 19.97 13.95
CA VAL A 96 -43.70 19.26 12.74
C VAL A 96 -44.44 17.93 12.60
N LEU A 97 -44.62 17.19 13.69
CA LEU A 97 -45.34 15.91 13.68
C LEU A 97 -46.85 16.05 13.45
N ALA A 98 -47.44 17.19 13.79
CA ALA A 98 -48.86 17.49 13.56
C ALA A 98 -49.12 18.20 12.22
N SER A 99 -48.08 18.42 11.40
CA SER A 99 -48.23 19.01 10.07
C SER A 99 -48.93 18.05 9.10
N ASP A 100 -49.42 18.60 7.98
CA ASP A 100 -50.10 17.80 6.97
C ASP A 100 -49.19 16.67 6.47
N PRO A 101 -49.71 15.42 6.41
CA PRO A 101 -48.92 14.30 5.95
C PRO A 101 -48.61 14.42 4.45
N VAL A 102 -47.60 13.66 4.02
CA VAL A 102 -47.26 13.56 2.59
C VAL A 102 -48.49 13.11 1.78
N PRO A 103 -48.90 13.84 0.72
CA PRO A 103 -50.05 13.48 -0.10
C PRO A 103 -49.95 12.08 -0.70
N PHE A 104 -51.07 11.36 -0.76
CA PHE A 104 -51.11 9.99 -1.29
C PHE A 104 -50.70 9.89 -2.77
N ALA A 105 -50.93 10.95 -3.56
CA ALA A 105 -50.54 11.02 -4.97
C ALA A 105 -49.02 10.88 -5.14
N ASP A 106 -48.24 11.54 -4.28
CA ASP A 106 -46.78 11.51 -4.33
C ASP A 106 -46.25 10.09 -4.03
N LEU A 107 -46.86 9.40 -3.08
CA LEU A 107 -46.53 8.01 -2.74
C LEU A 107 -46.80 7.06 -3.91
N GLN A 108 -47.93 7.22 -4.61
CA GLN A 108 -48.27 6.42 -5.79
C GLN A 108 -47.30 6.70 -6.95
N GLN A 109 -46.92 7.96 -7.15
CA GLN A 109 -45.96 8.34 -8.20
C GLN A 109 -44.59 7.71 -7.97
N VAL A 110 -44.04 7.79 -6.75
CA VAL A 110 -42.73 7.19 -6.42
C VAL A 110 -42.75 5.66 -6.57
N ARG A 111 -43.83 5.00 -6.12
CA ARG A 111 -44.00 3.55 -6.32
C ARG A 111 -44.06 3.18 -7.81
N GLY A 112 -44.82 3.94 -8.60
CA GLY A 112 -44.96 3.72 -10.03
C GLY A 112 -43.65 3.93 -10.80
N ALA A 113 -42.83 4.90 -10.37
CA ALA A 113 -41.49 5.14 -10.92
C ALA A 113 -40.51 4.00 -10.53
N GLY A 114 -40.54 3.55 -9.28
CA GLY A 114 -39.68 2.45 -8.81
C GLY A 114 -39.97 1.09 -9.47
N GLY A 115 -41.19 0.87 -9.99
CA GLY A 115 -41.53 -0.32 -10.78
C GLY A 115 -41.22 -0.21 -12.28
N LYS A 116 -40.68 0.93 -12.74
CA LYS A 116 -40.30 1.18 -14.15
C LYS A 116 -38.79 1.24 -14.38
N LEU A 117 -37.99 1.16 -13.31
CA LEU A 117 -36.53 1.01 -13.34
C LEU A 117 -36.17 -0.48 -13.26
#